data_AF-A0A2P4XKW9-F1
#
_entry.id   AF-A0A2P4XKW9-F1
#
_cell.length_a   1.000
_cell.length_b   1.000
_cell.length_c   1.000
_cell.angle_alpha   90.00
_cell.angle_beta   90.00
_cell.angle_gamma   90.00
#
_symmetry.space_group_name_H-M   'P 1'
#
loop_
_entity.id
_entity.type
_entity.pdbx_description
1 polymer ?
#
loop_
_entity_poly.entity_id
_entity_poly.type
_entity_poly.pdbx_seq_one_letter_code
_entity_poly.pdbx_strand_id
1 'polypeptide(L)'
;MMRIKVTQVLAMTRRSSKMQPLRLLSTNPEVDNNAFVKSISSEQAKKALERSASIRADHIATKGDFPSASHGEHQVDSDEANRKRIIYRSKQRGWLEVDLLLGRWASQNVMQLSKDELKQYEDILNEETIDIFNYISGKSDVPEQLDTPMMKRLQEYCLSSPLGKASIEGFAENKKFMSN
;
A
#
# COMPACT_ATOMS: atom_id res chain seq x y z
N MET A 1 -32.91 57.77 -4.15
CA MET A 1 -31.92 57.01 -3.35
C MET A 1 -31.79 55.61 -3.95
N MET A 2 -30.75 55.38 -4.76
CA MET A 2 -29.60 54.49 -4.49
C MET A 2 -30.03 53.04 -4.23
N ARG A 3 -29.94 52.15 -5.25
CA ARG A 3 -28.85 51.17 -5.51
C ARG A 3 -28.56 50.31 -4.26
N ILE A 4 -28.65 48.98 -4.32
CA ILE A 4 -27.61 48.11 -4.90
C ILE A 4 -28.22 46.75 -5.31
N LYS A 5 -27.93 46.32 -6.55
CA LYS A 5 -27.92 44.91 -6.97
C LYS A 5 -26.55 44.34 -6.61
N VAL A 6 -26.48 43.15 -6.02
CA VAL A 6 -25.29 42.30 -6.13
C VAL A 6 -25.70 40.97 -6.74
N THR A 7 -25.06 40.69 -7.87
CA THR A 7 -25.19 39.50 -8.69
C THR A 7 -23.99 38.58 -8.40
N GLN A 8 -24.20 37.27 -8.59
CA GLN A 8 -23.23 36.18 -8.76
C GLN A 8 -22.53 35.67 -7.49
N VAL A 9 -22.10 34.41 -7.35
CA VAL A 9 -21.72 33.38 -8.33
C VAL A 9 -22.08 31.98 -7.80
N LEU A 10 -22.54 31.13 -8.71
CA LEU A 10 -22.74 29.69 -8.60
C LEU A 10 -21.39 28.94 -8.59
N ALA A 11 -21.17 28.00 -7.65
CA ALA A 11 -20.44 26.75 -7.93
C ALA A 11 -20.63 25.72 -6.81
N MET A 12 -21.35 24.65 -7.13
CA MET A 12 -21.42 23.41 -6.35
C MET A 12 -20.09 22.67 -6.43
N THR A 13 -19.61 22.10 -5.31
CA THR A 13 -18.93 20.80 -5.36
C THR A 13 -19.51 19.90 -4.28
N ARG A 14 -20.14 18.84 -4.77
CA ARG A 14 -20.82 17.77 -4.04
C ARG A 14 -19.84 17.06 -3.09
N ARG A 15 -20.09 17.11 -1.78
CA ARG A 15 -19.90 15.92 -0.94
C ARG A 15 -21.29 15.36 -0.70
N SER A 16 -21.62 14.30 -1.45
CA SER A 16 -22.71 13.42 -1.07
C SER A 16 -22.40 12.90 0.32
N SER A 17 -22.99 13.51 1.35
CA SER A 17 -23.17 12.83 2.62
C SER A 17 -24.18 11.73 2.34
N LYS A 18 -23.71 10.55 1.93
CA LYS A 18 -24.46 9.34 2.25
C LYS A 18 -24.63 9.39 3.76
N MET A 19 -25.86 9.71 4.21
CA MET A 19 -26.30 9.43 5.57
C MET A 19 -25.98 7.96 5.79
N GLN A 20 -24.87 7.69 6.48
CA GLN A 20 -24.58 6.32 6.87
C GLN A 20 -25.68 5.95 7.86
N PRO A 21 -26.48 4.90 7.60
CA PRO A 21 -27.37 4.40 8.63
C PRO A 21 -26.49 4.03 9.83
N LEU A 22 -26.92 4.42 11.03
CA LEU A 22 -26.26 4.06 12.28
C LEU A 22 -25.94 2.57 12.22
N ARG A 23 -24.64 2.21 12.17
CA ARG A 23 -24.24 0.81 12.28
C ARG A 23 -24.75 0.31 13.63
N LEU A 24 -25.64 -0.67 13.61
CA LEU A 24 -26.02 -1.41 14.80
C LEU A 24 -24.74 -1.98 15.40
N LEU A 25 -24.39 -1.55 16.62
CA LEU A 25 -23.16 -1.98 17.29
C LEU A 25 -23.17 -3.47 17.66
N SER A 26 -24.33 -4.14 17.56
CA SER A 26 -24.51 -5.56 17.86
C SER A 26 -25.09 -6.32 16.66
N THR A 27 -24.49 -7.46 16.32
CA THR A 27 -25.01 -8.43 15.34
C THR A 27 -25.97 -9.44 15.97
N ASN A 28 -26.24 -9.32 17.27
CA ASN A 28 -27.07 -10.26 18.02
C ASN A 28 -28.49 -9.68 18.17
N PRO A 29 -29.51 -10.23 17.48
CA PRO A 29 -30.85 -9.63 17.40
C PRO A 29 -31.62 -9.67 18.73
N GLU A 30 -31.21 -10.51 19.67
CA GLU A 30 -31.80 -10.59 21.02
C GLU A 30 -31.24 -9.57 22.00
N VAL A 31 -30.13 -8.91 21.66
CA VAL A 31 -29.55 -7.86 22.51
C VAL A 31 -30.23 -6.54 22.13
N ASP A 32 -31.08 -6.05 23.02
CA ASP A 32 -31.64 -4.71 22.91
C ASP A 32 -30.49 -3.70 22.76
N ASN A 33 -30.43 -3.04 21.59
CA ASN A 33 -29.40 -2.03 21.31
C ASN A 33 -29.48 -0.83 22.28
N ASN A 34 -30.60 -0.69 23.00
CA ASN A 34 -30.80 0.27 24.08
C ASN A 34 -30.63 -0.33 25.49
N ALA A 35 -30.15 -1.58 25.64
CA ALA A 35 -29.98 -2.22 26.95
C ALA A 35 -29.06 -1.40 27.89
N PHE A 36 -28.07 -0.72 27.33
CA PHE A 36 -27.16 0.18 28.07
C PHE A 36 -27.72 1.59 28.31
N VAL A 37 -28.91 1.92 27.77
CA VAL A 37 -29.53 3.25 27.87
C VAL A 37 -30.44 3.36 29.11
N LYS A 38 -30.68 2.27 29.84
CA LYS A 38 -31.64 2.21 30.97
C LYS A 38 -31.28 2.99 32.24
N SER A 39 -30.28 3.88 32.21
CA SER A 39 -30.05 4.82 33.33
C SER A 39 -29.30 6.10 32.95
N ILE A 40 -29.34 6.53 31.68
CA ILE A 40 -28.84 7.86 31.32
C ILE A 40 -29.99 8.86 31.36
N SER A 41 -29.88 9.87 32.22
CA SER A 41 -30.81 10.99 32.21
C SER A 41 -30.67 11.78 30.91
N SER A 42 -31.73 12.47 30.48
CA SER A 42 -31.68 13.33 29.29
C SER A 42 -30.55 14.37 29.37
N GLU A 43 -30.27 14.87 30.58
CA GLU A 43 -29.17 15.77 30.87
C GLU A 43 -27.80 15.10 30.68
N GLN A 44 -27.64 13.85 31.13
CA GLN A 44 -26.41 13.08 30.93
C GLN A 44 -26.15 12.80 29.45
N ALA A 45 -27.19 12.48 28.68
CA ALA A 45 -27.08 12.28 27.23
C ALA A 45 -26.64 13.58 26.51
N LYS A 46 -27.25 14.71 26.88
CA LYS A 46 -26.88 16.02 26.34
C LYS A 46 -25.43 16.38 26.66
N LYS A 47 -25.00 16.18 27.91
CA LYS A 47 -23.62 16.40 28.37
C LYS A 47 -22.61 15.50 27.64
N ALA A 48 -22.95 14.24 27.40
CA ALA A 48 -22.11 13.33 26.63
C ALA A 48 -21.94 13.78 25.17
N LEU A 49 -23.02 14.28 24.55
CA LEU A 49 -22.99 14.80 23.18
C LEU A 49 -22.14 16.08 23.08
N GLU A 50 -22.35 17.02 24.00
CA GLU A 50 -21.55 18.26 24.10
C GLU A 50 -20.07 17.94 24.32
N ARG A 51 -19.75 17.01 25.24
CA ARG A 51 -18.38 16.52 25.47
C ARG A 51 -17.79 15.88 24.21
N SER A 52 -18.56 15.07 23.49
CA SER A 52 -18.08 14.45 22.23
C SER A 52 -17.81 15.49 21.15
N ALA A 53 -18.60 16.56 21.10
CA ALA A 53 -18.43 17.66 20.17
C ALA A 53 -17.18 18.49 20.52
N SER A 54 -16.93 18.77 21.80
CA SER A 54 -15.74 19.47 22.25
C SER A 54 -14.47 18.67 21.96
N ILE A 55 -14.44 17.38 22.26
CA ILE A 55 -13.28 16.51 21.98
C ILE A 55 -12.97 16.48 20.48
N ARG A 56 -13.99 16.40 19.62
CA ARG A 56 -13.78 16.46 18.16
C ARG A 56 -13.27 17.82 17.72
N ALA A 57 -13.82 18.91 18.28
CA ALA A 57 -13.37 20.26 17.98
C ALA A 57 -11.90 20.45 18.39
N ASP A 58 -11.51 19.99 19.59
CA ASP A 58 -10.13 20.04 20.09
C ASP A 58 -9.19 19.21 19.21
N HIS A 59 -9.61 18.01 18.80
CA HIS A 59 -8.81 17.15 17.90
C HIS A 59 -8.60 17.80 16.52
N ILE A 60 -9.65 18.41 15.95
CA ILE A 60 -9.57 19.13 14.67
C ILE A 60 -8.75 20.44 14.82
N ALA A 61 -8.85 21.12 15.97
CA ALA A 61 -8.15 22.36 16.27
C ALA A 61 -6.68 22.14 16.67
N THR A 62 -6.33 20.93 17.13
CA THR A 62 -4.93 20.54 17.35
C THR A 62 -4.21 20.66 16.02
N LYS A 63 -3.32 21.66 15.92
CA LYS A 63 -2.51 21.89 14.71
C LYS A 63 -1.75 20.61 14.37
N GLY A 64 -1.96 20.10 13.17
CA GLY A 64 -1.17 19.00 12.58
C GLY A 64 0.24 19.44 12.15
N ASP A 65 0.61 20.69 12.43
CA ASP A 65 1.95 21.21 12.17
C ASP A 65 2.88 20.74 13.28
N PHE A 66 3.61 19.66 13.02
CA PHE A 66 4.78 19.32 13.81
C PHE A 66 5.82 20.44 13.68
N PRO A 67 6.58 20.77 14.73
CA PRO A 67 7.61 21.79 14.63
C PRO A 67 8.59 21.41 13.52
N SER A 68 9.05 22.39 12.74
CA SER A 68 9.95 22.17 11.59
C SER A 68 11.19 21.34 11.97
N ALA A 69 11.66 21.48 13.21
CA ALA A 69 12.76 20.71 13.78
C ALA A 69 12.50 19.18 13.92
N SER A 70 11.24 18.74 13.85
CA SER A 70 10.85 17.32 13.84
C SER A 70 10.71 16.74 12.44
N HIS A 71 10.71 17.58 11.39
CA HIS A 71 10.84 17.09 10.03
C HIS A 71 12.31 16.75 9.79
N GLY A 72 12.60 15.52 9.37
CA GLY A 72 13.97 15.19 8.95
C GLY A 72 14.41 16.10 7.80
N GLU A 73 15.71 16.41 7.71
CA GLU A 73 16.26 17.29 6.68
C GLU A 73 16.03 16.77 5.25
N HIS A 74 15.70 15.47 5.10
CA HIS A 74 15.57 14.83 3.82
C HIS A 74 14.19 15.04 3.20
N GLN A 75 14.12 15.84 2.13
CA GLN A 75 12.96 15.87 1.25
C GLN A 75 12.88 14.52 0.53
N VAL A 76 11.77 13.79 0.71
CA VAL A 76 11.53 12.50 0.05
C VAL A 76 10.93 12.77 -1.32
N ASP A 77 11.65 12.44 -2.38
CA ASP A 77 11.07 12.42 -3.72
C ASP A 77 10.07 11.26 -3.83
N SER A 78 8.86 11.59 -4.30
CA SER A 78 7.77 10.62 -4.43
C SER A 78 8.07 9.51 -5.43
N ASP A 79 8.80 9.80 -6.52
CA ASP A 79 9.18 8.81 -7.52
C ASP A 79 10.24 7.85 -6.95
N GLU A 80 11.27 8.39 -6.31
CA GLU A 80 12.29 7.60 -5.63
C GLU A 80 11.68 6.70 -4.53
N ALA A 81 10.73 7.22 -3.74
CA ALA A 81 10.01 6.43 -2.74
C ALA A 81 9.21 5.28 -3.36
N ASN A 82 8.55 5.53 -4.49
CA ASN A 82 7.81 4.47 -5.20
C ASN A 82 8.75 3.37 -5.74
N ARG A 83 9.90 3.75 -6.30
CA ARG A 83 10.91 2.79 -6.77
C ARG A 83 11.47 1.94 -5.63
N LYS A 84 11.78 2.56 -4.49
CA LYS A 84 12.20 1.84 -3.28
C LYS A 84 11.13 0.86 -2.80
N ARG A 85 9.86 1.26 -2.82
CA ARG A 85 8.72 0.37 -2.51
C ARG A 85 8.66 -0.82 -3.45
N ILE A 86 8.84 -0.61 -4.75
CA ILE A 86 8.84 -1.66 -5.77
C ILE A 86 10.01 -2.63 -5.54
N ILE A 87 11.23 -2.14 -5.33
CA ILE A 87 12.40 -2.97 -5.01
C ILE A 87 12.16 -3.80 -3.75
N TYR A 88 11.56 -3.20 -2.72
CA TYR A 88 11.23 -3.91 -1.49
C TYR A 88 10.21 -5.02 -1.74
N ARG A 89 9.15 -4.74 -2.50
CA ARG A 89 8.12 -5.73 -2.86
C ARG A 89 8.70 -6.91 -3.65
N SER A 90 9.70 -6.68 -4.49
CA SER A 90 10.41 -7.74 -5.23
C SER A 90 11.22 -8.69 -4.33
N LYS A 91 11.51 -8.28 -3.08
CA LYS A 91 12.32 -9.06 -2.11
C LYS A 91 11.49 -9.78 -1.05
N GLN A 92 10.17 -9.56 -1.01
CA GLN A 92 9.31 -9.93 0.11
C GLN A 92 8.10 -10.76 -0.38
N ARG A 93 8.38 -11.83 -1.11
CA ARG A 93 7.35 -12.72 -1.69
C ARG A 93 7.20 -14.05 -0.95
N GLY A 94 8.16 -14.41 -0.10
CA GLY A 94 8.10 -15.59 0.77
C GLY A 94 8.68 -16.87 0.14
N TRP A 95 9.06 -16.82 -1.13
CA TRP A 95 9.81 -17.87 -1.82
C TRP A 95 11.21 -17.36 -2.10
N LEU A 96 12.21 -17.96 -1.46
CA LEU A 96 13.59 -17.47 -1.50
C LEU A 96 14.13 -17.42 -2.93
N GLU A 97 13.75 -18.37 -3.78
CA GLU A 97 14.18 -18.44 -5.17
C GLU A 97 13.71 -17.21 -5.96
N VAL A 98 12.43 -16.85 -5.83
CA VAL A 98 11.83 -15.70 -6.50
C VAL A 98 12.38 -14.40 -5.92
N ASP A 99 12.52 -14.33 -4.59
CA ASP A 99 13.07 -13.17 -3.89
C ASP A 99 14.52 -12.89 -4.31
N LEU A 100 15.35 -13.93 -4.50
CA LEU A 100 16.72 -13.77 -4.98
C LEU A 100 16.78 -13.34 -6.45
N LEU A 101 15.98 -13.95 -7.32
CA LEU A 101 15.96 -13.62 -8.75
C LEU A 101 15.44 -12.20 -8.98
N LEU A 102 14.21 -11.91 -8.52
CA LEU A 102 13.59 -10.60 -8.71
C LEU A 102 14.22 -9.53 -7.84
N GLY A 103 14.59 -9.82 -6.60
CA GLY A 103 15.19 -8.85 -5.70
C GLY A 103 16.55 -8.36 -6.19
N ARG A 104 17.38 -9.26 -6.74
CA ARG A 104 18.68 -8.88 -7.35
C ARG A 104 18.47 -8.07 -8.61
N TRP A 105 17.59 -8.53 -9.52
CA TRP A 105 17.27 -7.80 -10.75
C TRP A 105 16.72 -6.40 -10.44
N ALA A 106 15.78 -6.30 -9.51
CA ALA A 106 15.13 -5.04 -9.14
C ALA A 106 16.12 -4.04 -8.56
N SER A 107 17.01 -4.50 -7.67
CA SER A 107 18.02 -3.63 -7.05
C SER A 107 18.97 -3.01 -8.08
N GLN A 108 19.20 -3.68 -9.21
CA GLN A 108 20.10 -3.23 -10.27
C GLN A 108 19.40 -2.33 -11.29
N ASN A 109 18.13 -2.60 -11.61
CA ASN A 109 17.47 -2.01 -12.76
C ASN A 109 16.37 -0.99 -12.43
N VAL A 110 15.62 -1.18 -11.33
CA VAL A 110 14.39 -0.39 -11.05
C VAL A 110 14.64 1.11 -10.92
N MET A 111 15.82 1.51 -10.44
CA MET A 111 16.17 2.94 -10.33
C MET A 111 16.36 3.63 -11.69
N GLN A 112 16.61 2.85 -12.76
CA GLN A 112 16.91 3.37 -14.10
C GLN A 112 15.73 3.21 -15.09
N LEU A 113 14.66 2.52 -14.68
CA LEU A 113 13.50 2.28 -15.55
C LEU A 113 12.75 3.58 -15.88
N SER A 114 12.27 3.67 -17.12
CA SER A 114 11.25 4.65 -17.49
C SER A 114 9.94 4.42 -16.75
N LYS A 115 9.03 5.41 -16.76
CA LYS A 115 7.72 5.30 -16.09
C LYS A 115 6.87 4.15 -16.65
N ASP A 116 6.92 3.94 -17.96
CA ASP A 116 6.15 2.88 -18.63
C ASP A 116 6.71 1.49 -18.32
N GLU A 117 8.04 1.35 -18.30
CA GLU A 117 8.71 0.12 -17.87
C GLU A 117 8.45 -0.20 -16.41
N LEU A 118 8.46 0.82 -15.54
CA LEU A 118 8.17 0.66 -14.12
C LEU A 118 6.74 0.17 -13.90
N LYS A 119 5.78 0.69 -14.68
CA LYS A 119 4.39 0.25 -14.66
C LYS A 119 4.27 -1.22 -15.09
N GLN A 120 4.90 -1.60 -16.20
CA GLN A 120 4.91 -3.00 -16.65
C GLN A 120 5.50 -3.93 -15.57
N TYR A 121 6.56 -3.49 -14.89
CA TYR A 121 7.15 -4.26 -13.80
C TYR A 121 6.21 -4.37 -12.59
N GLU A 122 5.49 -3.29 -12.25
CA GLU A 122 4.50 -3.31 -11.19
C GLU A 122 3.31 -4.22 -11.52
N ASP A 123 2.86 -4.25 -12.77
CA ASP A 123 1.82 -5.16 -13.25
C ASP A 123 2.24 -6.62 -13.06
N ILE A 124 3.50 -6.96 -13.36
CA ILE A 124 4.05 -8.31 -13.09
C ILE A 124 4.08 -8.60 -11.58
N LEU A 125 4.45 -7.64 -10.73
CA LEU A 125 4.48 -7.82 -9.28
C LEU A 125 3.09 -7.97 -8.66
N ASN A 126 2.03 -7.62 -9.37
CA ASN A 126 0.64 -7.79 -8.92
C ASN A 126 0.14 -9.24 -9.03
N GLU A 127 0.83 -10.08 -9.81
CA GLU A 127 0.54 -11.51 -9.89
C GLU A 127 0.97 -12.27 -8.64
N GLU A 128 0.45 -13.48 -8.48
CA GLU A 128 0.84 -14.40 -7.41
C GLU A 128 2.27 -14.92 -7.59
N THR A 129 2.93 -15.24 -6.48
CA THR A 129 4.36 -15.66 -6.50
C THR A 129 4.56 -16.92 -7.34
N ILE A 130 3.60 -17.85 -7.30
CA ILE A 130 3.62 -19.08 -8.09
C ILE A 130 3.52 -18.80 -9.60
N ASP A 131 2.65 -17.88 -10.00
CA ASP A 131 2.42 -17.54 -11.40
C ASP A 131 3.61 -16.80 -11.97
N ILE A 132 4.13 -15.82 -11.24
CA ILE A 132 5.38 -15.13 -11.59
C ILE A 132 6.50 -16.13 -11.81
N PHE A 133 6.68 -17.08 -10.89
CA PHE A 133 7.73 -18.09 -11.01
C PHE A 133 7.55 -18.95 -12.26
N ASN A 134 6.33 -19.34 -12.59
CA ASN A 134 6.03 -20.11 -13.78
C ASN A 134 6.29 -19.33 -15.07
N TYR A 135 5.92 -18.04 -15.10
CA TYR A 135 6.15 -17.15 -16.24
C TYR A 135 7.65 -16.89 -16.47
N ILE A 136 8.40 -16.51 -15.43
CA ILE A 136 9.84 -16.20 -15.57
C ILE A 136 10.68 -17.45 -15.86
N SER A 137 10.20 -18.64 -15.46
CA SER A 137 10.86 -19.92 -15.75
C SER A 137 10.45 -20.52 -17.09
N GLY A 138 9.47 -19.94 -17.80
CA GLY A 138 8.94 -20.47 -19.05
C GLY A 138 8.15 -21.78 -18.90
N LYS A 139 7.60 -22.06 -17.71
CA LYS A 139 6.78 -23.26 -17.45
C LYS A 139 5.33 -23.09 -17.90
N SER A 140 4.82 -21.86 -17.84
CA SER A 140 3.48 -21.50 -18.26
C SER A 140 3.54 -20.38 -19.28
N ASP A 141 2.56 -20.33 -20.17
CA ASP A 141 2.40 -19.24 -21.12
C ASP A 141 2.07 -17.93 -20.38
N VAL A 142 2.66 -16.84 -20.86
CA VAL A 142 2.43 -15.51 -20.30
C VAL A 142 1.08 -14.99 -20.81
N PRO A 143 0.18 -14.52 -19.93
CA PRO A 143 -1.06 -13.87 -20.35
C PRO A 143 -0.79 -12.67 -21.27
N GLU A 144 -1.69 -12.39 -22.21
CA GLU A 144 -1.53 -11.31 -23.19
C GLU A 144 -1.30 -9.94 -22.54
N GLN A 145 -1.89 -9.71 -21.36
CA GLN A 145 -1.71 -8.48 -20.58
C GLN A 145 -0.29 -8.30 -20.05
N LEU A 146 0.46 -9.39 -19.88
CA LEU A 146 1.81 -9.42 -19.32
C LEU A 146 2.88 -9.73 -20.37
N ASP A 147 2.51 -9.99 -21.63
CA ASP A 147 3.45 -10.13 -22.76
C ASP A 147 4.05 -8.77 -23.14
N THR A 148 4.93 -8.31 -22.25
CA THR A 148 5.58 -7.02 -22.31
C THR A 148 7.08 -7.21 -22.55
N PRO A 149 7.78 -6.19 -23.09
CA PRO A 149 9.24 -6.21 -23.14
C PRO A 149 9.88 -6.42 -21.75
N MET A 150 9.21 -5.95 -20.69
CA MET A 150 9.68 -6.15 -19.32
C MET A 150 9.68 -7.63 -18.91
N MET A 151 8.60 -8.37 -19.20
CA MET A 151 8.54 -9.80 -18.92
C MET A 151 9.64 -10.57 -19.66
N LYS A 152 9.89 -10.24 -20.93
CA LYS A 152 10.95 -10.86 -21.74
C LYS A 152 12.34 -10.63 -21.14
N ARG A 153 12.63 -9.39 -20.69
CA ARG A 153 13.90 -9.09 -19.99
C ARG A 153 14.06 -9.88 -18.69
N LEU A 154 12.99 -10.11 -17.95
CA LEU A 154 13.03 -10.93 -16.73
C LEU A 154 13.27 -12.41 -17.04
N GLN A 155 12.61 -12.95 -18.07
CA GLN A 155 12.83 -14.31 -18.53
C GLN A 155 14.29 -14.51 -18.98
N GLU A 156 14.81 -13.63 -19.83
CA GLU A 156 16.21 -13.64 -20.27
C GLU A 156 17.17 -13.59 -19.08
N TYR A 157 16.90 -12.71 -18.11
CA TYR A 157 17.71 -12.62 -16.90
C TYR A 157 17.69 -13.93 -16.11
N CYS A 158 16.52 -14.53 -15.88
CA CYS A 158 16.41 -15.76 -15.10
C CYS A 158 17.09 -16.95 -15.81
N LEU A 159 16.95 -17.03 -17.14
CA LEU A 159 17.60 -18.06 -17.96
C LEU A 159 19.12 -17.89 -18.02
N SER A 160 19.64 -16.66 -17.87
CA SER A 160 21.08 -16.40 -17.84
C SER A 160 21.81 -16.96 -16.62
N SER A 161 21.09 -17.52 -15.63
CA SER A 161 21.63 -18.05 -14.36
C SER A 161 22.48 -17.03 -13.59
N PRO A 162 21.89 -15.89 -13.19
CA PRO A 162 22.62 -14.73 -12.64
C PRO A 162 23.17 -14.98 -11.22
N LEU A 163 22.69 -16.03 -10.56
CA LEU A 163 23.17 -16.47 -9.24
C LEU A 163 24.37 -17.42 -9.34
N GLY A 164 24.79 -17.79 -10.56
CA GLY A 164 25.83 -18.77 -10.79
C GLY A 164 25.35 -20.21 -10.63
N LYS A 165 26.28 -21.16 -10.73
CA LYS A 165 26.03 -22.58 -10.48
C LYS A 165 26.57 -22.95 -9.10
N ALA A 166 25.75 -23.59 -8.29
CA ALA A 166 26.22 -24.14 -7.02
C ALA A 166 27.21 -25.28 -7.27
N SER A 167 28.37 -25.25 -6.60
CA SER A 167 29.29 -26.39 -6.59
C SER A 167 28.85 -27.39 -5.52
N ILE A 168 28.83 -28.67 -5.89
CA ILE A 168 28.50 -29.76 -4.96
C ILE A 168 29.53 -29.81 -3.82
N GLU A 169 30.81 -29.58 -4.16
CA GLU A 169 31.92 -29.50 -3.21
C GLU A 169 31.75 -28.33 -2.24
N GLY A 170 31.46 -27.12 -2.73
CA GLY A 170 31.24 -25.95 -1.89
C GLY A 170 30.02 -26.10 -0.99
N PHE A 171 28.97 -26.80 -1.45
CA PHE A 171 27.86 -27.18 -0.59
C PHE A 171 28.30 -28.14 0.53
N ALA A 172 29.05 -29.21 0.21
CA ALA A 172 29.55 -30.16 1.19
C ALA A 172 30.46 -29.50 2.25
N GLU A 173 31.33 -28.58 1.82
CA GLU A 173 32.19 -27.81 2.70
C GLU A 173 31.42 -26.87 3.63
N ASN A 174 30.40 -26.18 3.14
CA ASN A 174 29.61 -25.24 3.93
C ASN A 174 28.58 -25.94 4.82
N LYS A 175 28.10 -27.13 4.44
CA LYS A 175 27.10 -27.89 5.19
C LYS A 175 27.53 -28.14 6.64
N LYS A 176 28.83 -28.30 6.91
CA LYS A 176 29.37 -28.47 8.27
C LYS A 176 29.14 -27.26 9.19
N PHE A 177 28.92 -26.08 8.63
CA PHE A 177 28.63 -24.83 9.35
C PHE A 177 27.14 -24.45 9.32
N MET A 178 26.33 -25.10 8.48
CA MET A 178 24.92 -24.79 8.27
C MET A 178 23.98 -25.68 9.11
N SER A 179 24.51 -26.70 9.79
CA SER A 179 23.76 -27.45 10.80
C SER A 179 23.94 -26.77 12.15
N ASN A 180 22.84 -26.42 12.81
CA ASN A 180 22.80 -26.36 14.27
C ASN A 180 22.93 -27.78 14.85
#